data_AF-A0A533XLK2-F1
#
_entry.id   AF-A0A533XLK2-F1
#
_cell.length_a   1.000
_cell.length_b   1.000
_cell.length_c   1.000
_cell.angle_alpha   90.00
_cell.angle_beta   90.00
_cell.angle_gamma   90.00
#
_symmetry.space_group_name_H-M   'P 1'
#
loop_
_entity.id
_entity.type
_entity.pdbx_description
1 polymer ?
#
loop_
_entity_poly.entity_id
_entity_poly.type
_entity_poly.pdbx_seq_one_letter_code
_entity_poly.pdbx_strand_id
1 'polypeptide(L)' 'MTEAKSGALMKSVEDLLAEKQVLGEKERELVQSLNSALRKVGYEVVPIHSAKPAVRLNRRGRPPGRPRKRRGPGRPPKA' A
#
# COMPACT_ATOMS: atom_id res chain seq x y z
N MET A 1 36.62 10.02 -26.93
CA MET A 1 35.32 9.77 -27.61
C MET A 1 34.30 9.01 -26.74
N THR A 2 34.71 8.14 -25.82
CA THR A 2 33.80 7.33 -24.97
C THR A 2 33.17 8.10 -23.81
N GLU A 3 33.89 9.04 -23.18
CA GLU A 3 33.39 9.83 -22.03
C GLU A 3 32.23 10.77 -22.38
N ALA A 4 32.23 11.33 -23.59
CA ALA A 4 31.14 12.18 -24.06
C ALA A 4 29.81 11.41 -24.19
N LYS A 5 29.89 10.11 -24.51
CA LYS A 5 28.73 9.23 -24.71
C LYS A 5 28.14 8.78 -23.37
N SER A 6 28.97 8.53 -22.36
CA SER A 6 28.50 8.26 -20.99
C SER A 6 27.88 9.49 -20.33
N GLY A 7 28.44 10.69 -20.55
CA GLY A 7 27.88 11.93 -20.03
C GLY A 7 26.48 12.25 -20.59
N ALA A 8 26.26 11.99 -21.88
CA ALA A 8 24.95 12.17 -22.51
C ALA A 8 23.89 11.17 -21.99
N LEU A 9 24.29 9.92 -21.73
CA LEU A 9 23.41 8.91 -21.15
C LEU A 9 23.00 9.25 -19.71
N MET A 10 23.95 9.72 -18.88
CA MET A 10 23.66 10.15 -17.51
C MET A 10 22.61 11.26 -17.49
N LYS A 11 22.76 12.28 -18.34
CA LYS A 11 21.77 13.38 -18.47
C LYS A 11 20.40 12.86 -18.90
N SER A 12 20.34 11.96 -19.88
CA SER A 12 19.06 11.37 -20.31
C SER A 12 18.38 10.58 -19.20
N VAL A 13 19.14 9.93 -18.30
CA VAL A 13 18.58 9.23 -17.13
C VAL A 13 18.09 10.22 -16.09
N GLU A 14 18.81 11.32 -15.85
CA GLU A 14 18.40 12.39 -14.95
C GLU A 14 17.11 13.06 -15.42
N ASP A 15 17.00 13.38 -16.71
CA ASP A 15 15.79 13.96 -17.31
C ASP A 15 14.60 12.99 -17.18
N LEU A 16 14.80 11.71 -17.45
CA LEU A 16 13.76 10.68 -17.33
C LEU A 16 13.31 10.51 -15.87
N LEU A 17 14.24 10.58 -14.91
CA LEU A 17 13.91 10.55 -13.48
C LEU A 17 13.07 11.77 -13.07
N ALA A 18 13.41 12.96 -13.56
CA ALA A 18 12.64 14.17 -13.30
C ALA A 18 11.21 14.06 -13.88
N GLU A 19 11.07 13.60 -15.12
CA GLU A 19 9.76 13.36 -15.74
C GLU A 19 8.93 12.34 -14.94
N LYS A 20 9.55 11.25 -14.46
CA LYS A 20 8.88 10.23 -13.66
C LYS A 20 8.42 10.75 -12.31
N GLN A 21 9.18 11.64 -11.67
CA GLN A 21 8.77 12.27 -10.41
C GLN A 21 7.52 13.12 -10.61
N VAL A 22 7.49 13.96 -11.65
CA VAL A 22 6.33 14.81 -11.98
C VAL A 22 5.09 13.95 -12.30
N LEU A 23 5.26 12.87 -13.05
CA LEU A 23 4.16 11.95 -13.33
C LEU A 23 3.65 11.28 -12.05
N GLY A 24 4.54 10.86 -11.16
CA GLY A 24 4.17 10.26 -9.87
C GLY A 24 3.39 11.20 -8.95
N GLU A 25 3.68 12.51 -8.97
CA GLU A 25 2.91 13.52 -8.25
C GLU A 25 1.51 13.66 -8.81
N LYS A 26 1.37 13.78 -10.14
CA LYS A 26 0.07 13.85 -10.82
C LYS A 26 -0.77 12.61 -10.58
N GLU A 27 -0.17 11.43 -10.61
CA GLU A 27 -0.87 10.17 -10.30
C GLU A 27 -1.42 10.18 -8.87
N ARG A 28 -0.66 10.68 -7.89
CA ARG A 28 -1.12 10.79 -6.50
C ARG A 28 -2.30 11.75 -6.37
N GLU A 29 -2.23 12.91 -7.02
CA GLU A 29 -3.33 13.88 -7.01
C GLU A 29 -4.61 13.31 -7.65
N LEU A 30 -4.47 12.60 -8.77
CA LEU A 30 -5.59 11.91 -9.43
C LEU A 30 -6.22 10.85 -8.52
N VAL A 31 -5.40 10.01 -7.86
CA VAL A 31 -5.88 9.00 -6.92
C VAL A 31 -6.58 9.64 -5.72
N GLN A 32 -6.05 10.74 -5.18
CA GLN A 32 -6.69 11.46 -4.07
C GLN A 32 -8.03 12.05 -4.48
N SER A 33 -8.10 12.71 -5.63
CA SER A 33 -9.33 13.28 -6.18
C SER A 33 -10.39 12.19 -6.39
N LEU A 34 -10.01 11.07 -7.02
CA LEU A 34 -10.91 9.95 -7.25
C LEU A 34 -11.38 9.30 -5.93
N ASN A 35 -10.47 9.14 -4.97
CA ASN A 35 -10.83 8.60 -3.64
C ASN A 35 -11.78 9.52 -2.88
N SER A 36 -11.72 10.83 -3.07
CA SER A 36 -12.67 11.76 -2.44
C SER A 36 -14.12 11.51 -2.91
N ALA A 37 -14.30 11.13 -4.17
CA ALA A 37 -15.60 10.77 -4.74
C ALA A 37 -16.01 9.35 -4.34
N LEU A 38 -15.10 8.37 -4.49
CA LEU A 38 -15.40 6.94 -4.25
C LEU A 38 -15.64 6.59 -2.79
N ARG A 39 -15.06 7.34 -1.84
CA ARG A 39 -15.32 7.14 -0.40
C ARG A 39 -16.80 7.25 -0.04
N LYS A 40 -17.57 8.06 -0.77
CA LYS A 40 -19.03 8.18 -0.59
C LYS A 40 -19.78 6.89 -0.96
N VAL A 41 -19.18 6.07 -1.81
CA VAL A 41 -19.74 4.80 -2.32
C VAL A 41 -19.08 3.58 -1.64
N GLY A 42 -18.17 3.81 -0.69
CA GLY A 42 -17.50 2.76 0.08
C GLY A 42 -16.33 2.08 -0.64
N TYR A 43 -15.78 2.70 -1.69
CA TYR A 43 -14.62 2.19 -2.43
C TYR A 43 -13.39 3.08 -2.25
N GLU A 44 -12.21 2.49 -2.37
CA GLU A 44 -10.91 3.17 -2.33
C GLU A 44 -9.97 2.57 -3.38
N VAL A 45 -9.36 3.43 -4.18
CA VAL A 45 -8.34 3.11 -5.16
C VAL A 45 -6.98 3.14 -4.45
N VAL A 46 -6.28 2.01 -4.50
CA VAL A 46 -4.93 1.83 -3.95
C VAL A 46 -3.99 1.51 -5.11
N PRO A 47 -2.91 2.29 -5.30
CA PRO A 47 -1.94 1.98 -6.35
C PRO A 47 -1.31 0.60 -6.14
N ILE A 48 -1.24 -0.21 -7.19
CA ILE A 48 -0.72 -1.60 -7.14
C ILE A 48 0.71 -1.67 -6.59
N HIS A 49 1.48 -0.61 -6.79
CA HIS A 49 2.91 -0.54 -6.50
C HIS A 49 3.18 -0.09 -5.06
N SER A 50 2.21 0.61 -4.44
CA SER A 50 2.22 0.98 -3.02
C SER A 50 1.39 0.03 -2.15
N ALA A 51 0.57 -0.82 -2.79
CA ALA A 51 -0.13 -1.89 -2.13
C ALA A 51 0.89 -2.88 -1.57
N LYS A 52 1.18 -2.77 -0.26
CA LYS A 52 1.40 -3.98 0.53
C LYS A 52 0.25 -4.91 0.13
N PRO A 53 0.53 -6.13 -0.35
CA PRO A 53 -0.52 -7.03 -0.83
C PRO A 53 -1.62 -6.97 0.21
N ALA A 54 -2.86 -6.76 -0.21
CA ALA A 54 -3.99 -6.69 0.70
C ALA A 54 -3.94 -7.97 1.53
N VAL A 55 -3.28 -7.89 2.70
CA VAL A 55 -3.30 -8.90 3.72
C VAL A 55 -4.77 -8.87 4.00
N ARG A 56 -5.48 -9.86 3.45
CA ARG A 56 -6.88 -10.08 3.70
C ARG A 56 -6.98 -9.97 5.19
N LEU A 57 -7.42 -8.81 5.67
CA LEU A 57 -7.57 -8.54 7.07
C LEU A 57 -8.78 -9.39 7.34
N ASN A 58 -8.52 -10.67 7.64
CA ASN A 58 -9.47 -11.71 7.95
C ASN A 58 -10.08 -11.37 9.33
N ARG A 59 -10.64 -10.17 9.43
CA ARG A 59 -11.49 -9.68 10.51
C ARG A 59 -12.95 -9.87 10.13
N ARG A 60 -13.26 -10.80 9.22
CA ARG A 60 -14.60 -11.42 9.22
C ARG A 60 -14.67 -12.33 10.44
N GLY A 61 -15.21 -11.79 11.54
CA GLY A 61 -15.81 -12.60 12.61
C GLY A 61 -15.24 -12.47 14.04
N ARG A 62 -14.25 -11.60 14.32
CA ARG A 62 -13.77 -11.44 15.71
C ARG A 62 -14.05 -10.03 16.26
N PRO A 63 -15.00 -9.88 17.20
CA PRO A 63 -15.13 -8.62 17.92
C PRO A 63 -13.82 -8.33 18.67
N PRO A 64 -13.30 -7.10 18.61
CA PRO A 64 -12.14 -6.71 19.39
C PRO A 64 -12.52 -6.76 20.88
N GLY A 65 -11.75 -7.48 21.69
CA GLY A 65 -11.90 -7.42 23.15
C GLY A 65 -12.24 -8.73 23.88
N ARG A 66 -12.20 -9.92 23.27
CA ARG A 66 -12.16 -11.16 24.07
C ARG A 66 -10.70 -11.56 24.37
N PRO A 67 -10.16 -11.29 25.57
CA PRO A 67 -8.92 -11.91 25.99
C PRO A 67 -9.11 -13.42 25.93
N ARG A 68 -8.17 -14.09 25.25
CA ARG A 68 -8.06 -15.54 25.21
C ARG A 68 -7.90 -15.97 26.68
N LYS A 69 -8.99 -16.41 27.35
CA LYS A 69 -8.88 -17.06 28.67
C LYS A 69 -7.91 -18.22 28.46
N ARG A 70 -6.65 -18.02 28.85
CA ARG A 70 -5.69 -19.10 29.04
C ARG A 70 -6.38 -20.02 30.03
N ARG A 71 -6.87 -21.17 29.55
CA ARG A 71 -7.25 -22.24 30.46
C ARG A 71 -5.93 -22.65 31.10
N GLY A 72 -5.68 -22.15 32.30
CA GLY A 72 -4.58 -22.64 33.14
C GLY A 72 -4.78 -24.14 33.39
N PRO A 73 -3.70 -24.85 33.73
CA PRO A 73 -3.78 -26.28 34.02
C PRO A 73 -4.59 -26.43 35.31
N GLY A 74 -5.79 -27.02 35.24
CA GLY A 74 -6.56 -27.27 36.45
C GLY A 74 -8.08 -27.27 36.37
N ARG A 75 -8.71 -27.56 35.22
CA ARG A 75 -10.16 -27.86 35.24
C ARG A 75 -10.45 -29.13 34.47
N PRO A 76 -10.82 -30.25 35.15
CA PRO A 76 -11.25 -31.44 34.44
C PRO A 76 -12.59 -31.16 33.73
N PRO A 77 -12.87 -31.88 32.63
CA PRO A 77 -14.18 -31.79 31.98
C PRO A 77 -15.26 -32.24 32.96
N LYS A 78 -16.37 -31.49 33.02
CA LYS A 78 -17.58 -31.97 33.68
C LYS A 78 -18.10 -33.17 32.89
N ALA A 79 -18.47 -34.22 33.62
CA ALA A 79 -19.27 -35.33 33.12
C ALA A 79 -20.59 -34.85 32.50
#